data_AF-A0A285ZDP6-F1
#
_entry.id   AF-A0A285ZDP6-F1
#
_cell.length_a   1.000
_cell.length_b   1.000
_cell.length_c   1.000
_cell.angle_alpha   90.00
_cell.angle_beta   90.00
_cell.angle_gamma   90.00
#
_symmetry.space_group_name_H-M   'P 1'
#
loop_
_entity.id
_entity.type
_entity.pdbx_description
1 polymer ?
#
loop_
_entity_poly.entity_id
_entity_poly.type
_entity_poly.pdbx_seq_one_letter_code
_entity_poly.pdbx_strand_id
1 'polypeptide(L)' 'MATPKAASTSPEAPVAVDPQRVLYRDVAFRSRSIFTPSGTQFDVVNFEVRVPASDDEALATFDEHPDFQRVQE' A
#
# COMPACT_ATOMS: atom_id res chain seq x y z
N MET A 1 43.65 30.38 -3.01
CA MET A 1 42.59 31.21 -2.40
C MET A 1 41.31 30.38 -2.35
N ALA A 2 40.63 30.40 -1.20
CA ALA A 2 39.52 29.54 -0.84
C ALA A 2 38.21 29.92 -1.56
N THR A 3 37.39 28.92 -1.88
CA THR A 3 36.00 28.71 -1.38
C THR A 3 35.26 27.66 -2.21
N PRO A 4 34.77 26.56 -1.60
CA PRO A 4 33.49 25.98 -1.97
C PRO A 4 32.44 26.46 -0.96
N LYS A 5 31.48 27.26 -1.44
CA LYS A 5 30.30 27.71 -0.68
C LYS A 5 29.05 27.18 -1.34
N ALA A 6 28.06 26.91 -0.49
CA ALA A 6 26.70 26.43 -0.73
C ALA A 6 26.61 24.90 -0.77
N ALA A 7 26.66 24.25 0.39
CA ALA A 7 25.49 24.01 1.24
C ALA A 7 24.45 23.19 0.47
N SER A 8 24.57 21.87 0.61
CA SER A 8 23.57 20.89 0.21
C SER A 8 22.25 21.25 0.88
N THR A 9 21.35 21.85 0.12
CA THR A 9 19.94 21.87 0.42
C THR A 9 19.49 20.41 0.32
N SER A 10 19.53 19.69 1.44
CA SER A 10 18.73 18.48 1.60
C SER A 10 17.28 18.97 1.53
N PRO A 11 16.49 18.65 0.49
CA PRO A 11 15.07 18.83 0.63
C PRO A 11 14.65 17.95 1.80
N GLU A 12 14.01 18.54 2.79
CA GLU A 12 13.18 17.82 3.76
C GLU A 12 12.44 16.73 2.97
N ALA A 13 12.79 15.47 3.24
CA ALA A 13 11.97 14.36 2.78
C ALA A 13 10.57 14.70 3.28
N PRO A 14 9.55 14.83 2.40
CA PRO A 14 8.20 15.00 2.87
C PRO A 14 7.99 13.84 3.83
N VAL A 15 7.62 14.15 5.07
CA VAL A 15 7.13 13.15 6.01
C VAL A 15 5.89 12.61 5.30
N ALA A 16 6.09 11.57 4.50
CA ALA A 16 5.02 10.84 3.87
C ALA A 16 4.25 10.34 5.08
N VAL A 17 3.14 11.01 5.38
CA VAL A 17 2.08 10.47 6.21
C VAL A 17 1.83 9.12 5.56
N ASP A 18 2.39 8.05 6.12
CA ASP A 18 2.17 6.73 5.53
C ASP A 18 0.66 6.57 5.59
N PRO A 19 -0.02 6.56 4.43
CA PRO A 19 -1.47 6.51 4.43
C PRO A 19 -1.79 5.21 5.13
N GLN A 20 -2.51 5.29 6.26
CA GLN A 20 -2.83 4.14 7.10
C GLN A 20 -3.26 2.99 6.18
N ARG A 21 -2.55 1.86 6.19
CA ARG A 21 -2.85 0.74 5.30
C ARG A 21 -3.55 -0.36 6.07
N VAL A 22 -4.49 -1.00 5.42
CA VAL A 22 -5.16 -2.19 5.90
C VAL A 22 -4.48 -3.40 5.25
N LEU A 23 -4.07 -4.35 6.08
CA LEU A 23 -3.52 -5.61 5.62
C LEU A 23 -4.65 -6.62 5.43
N TYR A 24 -4.69 -7.25 4.26
CA TYR A 24 -5.54 -8.41 4.00
C TYR A 24 -4.66 -9.62 3.72
N ARG A 25 -5.11 -10.78 4.19
CA ARG A 25 -4.50 -12.06 3.93
C ARG A 25 -5.34 -12.85 2.94
N ASP A 26 -4.70 -13.28 1.86
CA ASP A 26 -5.25 -14.18 0.87
C ASP A 26 -5.14 -15.63 1.37
N VAL A 27 -6.28 -16.31 1.50
CA VAL A 27 -6.30 -17.71 1.97
C VAL A 27 -6.24 -18.72 0.83
N ALA A 28 -6.43 -18.29 -0.41
CA ALA A 28 -6.51 -19.19 -1.57
C ALA A 28 -5.20 -19.22 -2.38
N PHE A 29 -4.46 -18.10 -2.47
CA PHE A 29 -3.26 -17.99 -3.29
C PHE A 29 -2.11 -17.28 -2.56
N ARG A 30 -0.90 -17.80 -2.76
CA ARG A 30 0.33 -17.18 -2.22
C ARG A 30 0.66 -15.85 -2.90
N SER A 31 0.43 -15.78 -4.21
CA SER A 31 0.68 -14.58 -5.00
C SER A 31 -0.29 -14.51 -6.18
N ARG A 32 -0.97 -13.38 -6.33
CA ARG A 32 -1.81 -13.05 -7.48
C ARG A 32 -2.06 -11.54 -7.54
N SER A 33 -2.40 -11.04 -8.72
CA SER A 33 -2.85 -9.66 -8.89
C SER A 33 -4.38 -9.62 -8.86
N ILE A 34 -4.92 -8.70 -8.07
CA ILE A 34 -6.34 -8.43 -7.94
C ILE A 34 -6.62 -7.07 -8.58
N PHE A 35 -7.71 -6.97 -9.31
CA PHE A 35 -8.14 -5.71 -9.92
C PHE A 35 -9.47 -5.32 -9.28
N THR A 36 -9.54 -4.10 -8.74
CA THR A 36 -10.81 -3.54 -8.25
C THR A 36 -11.71 -3.17 -9.44
N PRO A 37 -13.01 -2.91 -9.21
CA PRO A 37 -13.93 -2.48 -10.25
C PRO A 37 -13.48 -1.23 -11.03
N SER A 38 -12.80 -0.28 -10.37
CA SER A 38 -12.20 0.89 -11.05
C SER A 38 -10.96 0.55 -11.89
N GLY A 39 -10.48 -0.70 -11.84
CA GLY A 39 -9.31 -1.17 -12.57
C GLY A 39 -7.99 -0.99 -11.83
N THR A 40 -8.02 -0.60 -10.54
CA THR A 40 -6.82 -0.48 -9.71
C THR A 40 -6.27 -1.86 -9.42
N GLN A 41 -4.97 -2.06 -9.67
CA GLN A 41 -4.29 -3.32 -9.41
C GLN A 41 -3.70 -3.34 -7.99
N PHE A 42 -3.90 -4.46 -7.30
CA PHE A 42 -3.29 -4.79 -6.03
C PHE A 42 -2.63 -6.15 -6.11
N ASP A 43 -1.35 -6.21 -5.75
CA ASP A 43 -0.60 -7.47 -5.76
C ASP A 43 -0.60 -8.11 -4.38
N VAL A 44 -1.12 -9.33 -4.33
CA VAL A 44 -0.95 -10.25 -3.22
C VAL A 44 0.44 -10.84 -3.32
N VAL A 45 1.25 -10.68 -2.28
CA VAL A 45 2.59 -11.26 -2.18
C VAL A 45 2.70 -11.96 -0.84
N ASN A 46 3.15 -13.22 -0.87
CA ASN A 46 3.28 -14.02 0.34
C ASN A 46 1.99 -14.13 1.16
N PHE A 47 0.86 -14.31 0.47
CA PHE A 47 -0.50 -14.34 1.01
C PHE A 47 -0.98 -12.99 1.55
N GLU A 48 -0.29 -11.89 1.29
CA GLU A 48 -0.59 -10.60 1.90
C GLU A 48 -0.78 -9.50 0.86
N VAL A 49 -1.75 -8.62 1.07
CA VAL A 49 -1.97 -7.43 0.26
C VAL A 49 -2.26 -6.24 1.16
N ARG A 50 -1.67 -5.10 0.82
CA ARG A 50 -1.83 -3.85 1.58
C ARG A 50 -2.67 -2.88 0.79
N VAL A 51 -3.75 -2.44 1.40
CA VAL A 51 -4.75 -1.57 0.79
C VAL A 51 -4.76 -0.24 1.54
N PRO A 52 -4.73 0.92 0.88
CA PRO A 52 -4.89 2.19 1.56
C PRO A 52 -6.22 2.24 2.32
N ALA A 53 -6.21 2.63 3.60
CA ALA A 53 -7.44 2.78 4.38
C ALA A 53 -8.33 3.93 3.88
N SER A 54 -7.78 4.82 3.05
CA SER A 54 -8.51 5.89 2.36
C SER A 54 -9.19 5.43 1.07
N ASP A 55 -8.98 4.18 0.63
CA ASP A 55 -9.54 3.65 -0.62
C ASP A 55 -10.74 2.74 -0.30
N ASP A 56 -11.91 3.36 -0.12
CA ASP A 56 -13.15 2.65 0.25
C ASP A 56 -13.55 1.56 -0.76
N GLU A 57 -13.27 1.76 -2.06
CA GLU A 57 -13.57 0.76 -3.09
C GLU A 57 -12.70 -0.48 -2.93
N ALA A 58 -11.38 -0.30 -2.76
CA ALA A 58 -10.49 -1.42 -2.53
C ALA A 58 -10.85 -2.13 -1.23
N LEU A 59 -11.09 -1.38 -0.14
CA LEU A 59 -11.53 -1.96 1.12
C LEU A 59 -12.79 -2.82 0.95
N ALA A 60 -13.84 -2.31 0.28
CA ALA A 60 -15.04 -3.09 -0.01
C ALA A 60 -14.74 -4.33 -0.86
N THR A 61 -13.91 -4.19 -1.91
CA THR A 61 -13.50 -5.30 -2.78
C THR A 61 -12.86 -6.44 -1.98
N PHE A 62 -11.99 -6.13 -1.01
CA PHE A 62 -11.33 -7.15 -0.20
C PHE A 62 -12.18 -7.63 0.99
N ASP A 63 -13.07 -6.80 1.54
CA ASP A 63 -13.94 -7.18 2.67
C ASP A 63 -15.09 -8.12 2.21
N GLU A 64 -15.64 -7.89 1.01
CA GLU A 64 -16.70 -8.73 0.44
C GLU A 64 -16.18 -10.05 -0.16
N HIS A 65 -14.87 -10.19 -0.35
CA HIS A 65 -14.30 -11.32 -1.07
C HIS A 65 -13.94 -12.48 -0.12
N PRO A 66 -14.49 -13.69 -0.33
CA PRO A 66 -14.36 -14.80 0.63
C PRO A 66 -12.93 -15.33 0.79
N ASP A 67 -12.06 -15.11 -0.21
CA ASP A 67 -10.65 -15.49 -0.14
C ASP A 67 -9.79 -14.51 0.69
N PHE A 68 -10.30 -13.37 1.11
CA PHE A 68 -9.53 -12.36 1.83
C PHE A 68 -9.99 -12.23 3.28
N GLN A 69 -9.01 -12.18 4.18
CA GLN A 69 -9.24 -11.96 5.60
C GLN A 69 -8.48 -10.73 6.04
N ARG A 70 -9.19 -9.75 6.60
CA ARG A 70 -8.58 -8.56 7.16
C ARG A 70 -7.73 -8.93 8.37
N VAL A 71 -6.44 -8.57 8.32
CA VAL A 71 -5.51 -8.74 9.43
C VAL A 71 -5.48 -7.41 10.17
N GLN A 72 -6.03 -7.40 11.39
CA GLN A 72 -5.82 -6.30 12.31
C GLN A 72 -4.42 -6.45 12.88
N GLU A 73 -3.53 -5.48 12.60
CA GLU A 73 -2.25 -5.36 13.32
C GLU A 73 -2.47 -4.99 14.79
#